data_AF-A0A9D6RIN3-F1
#
_entry.id   AF-A0A9D6RIN3-F1
#
_cell.length_a   1.000
_cell.length_b   1.000
_cell.length_c   1.000
_cell.angle_alpha   90.00
_cell.angle_beta   90.00
_cell.angle_gamma   90.00
#
_symmetry.space_group_name_H-M   'P 1'
#
loop_
_entity.id
_entity.type
_entity.pdbx_description
1 polymer ?
#
loop_
_entity_poly.entity_id
_entity_poly.type
_entity_poly.pdbx_seq_one_letter_code
_entity_poly.pdbx_strand_id
1 'polypeptide(L)'
;MRESTFELASRLRAEAEALEELFLEGEQGHSYQARLEEEGRLEELLSLAQDRLANIRLQALQDNLEDVEAMLGDLKADEDRRKKEGRQVALVESFIQIAEAERRRLHQIISAAVRAEEETRKVRQQLRARTRAAIRAEAQRKPRPPEDARKKVRPTKKPAKRTEIVDTA
;
A
#
# COMPACT_ATOMS: atom_id res chain seq x y z
N MET A 1 -23.63 -6.85 -4.20
CA MET A 1 -24.37 -5.81 -3.44
C MET A 1 -23.47 -4.60 -3.31
N ARG A 2 -23.94 -3.40 -3.65
CA ARG A 2 -23.17 -2.15 -3.55
C ARG A 2 -23.35 -1.60 -2.13
N GLU A 3 -22.30 -1.58 -1.31
CA GLU A 3 -22.33 -0.89 0.00
C GLU A 3 -22.53 0.61 -0.25
N SER A 4 -23.51 1.22 0.41
CA SER A 4 -23.74 2.66 0.29
C SER A 4 -22.62 3.42 1.01
N THR A 5 -22.29 4.63 0.54
CA THR A 5 -21.30 5.51 1.18
C THR A 5 -21.63 5.81 2.65
N PHE A 6 -22.91 5.79 2.99
CA PHE A 6 -23.41 5.98 4.35
C PHE A 6 -23.14 4.77 5.25
N GLU A 7 -23.29 3.54 4.73
CA GLU A 7 -22.99 2.31 5.47
C GLU A 7 -21.50 2.20 5.78
N LEU A 8 -20.64 2.62 4.85
CA LEU A 8 -19.20 2.67 5.07
C LEU A 8 -18.83 3.68 6.17
N ALA A 9 -19.38 4.90 6.10
CA ALA A 9 -19.10 5.93 7.09
C ALA A 9 -19.54 5.47 8.49
N SER A 10 -20.67 4.78 8.58
CA SER A 10 -21.17 4.22 9.84
C SER A 10 -20.29 3.08 10.35
N ARG A 11 -19.78 2.22 9.46
CA ARG A 11 -18.87 1.12 9.81
C ARG A 11 -17.51 1.62 10.30
N LEU A 12 -16.91 2.57 9.57
CA LEU A 12 -15.64 3.19 9.97
C LEU A 12 -15.76 3.95 11.29
N ARG A 13 -16.91 4.58 11.54
CA ARG A 13 -17.18 5.27 12.81
C ARG A 13 -17.33 4.28 13.96
N ALA A 14 -18.10 3.21 13.78
CA ALA A 14 -18.24 2.15 14.78
C ALA A 14 -16.91 1.44 15.08
N GLU A 15 -16.07 1.26 14.06
CA GLU A 15 -14.75 0.63 14.21
C GLU A 15 -13.73 1.58 14.88
N ALA A 16 -13.85 2.89 14.65
CA ALA A 16 -13.08 3.91 15.38
C ALA A 16 -13.51 4.01 16.86
N GLU A 17 -14.81 3.97 17.13
CA GLU A 17 -15.36 3.95 18.50
C GLU A 17 -14.91 2.69 19.27
N ALA A 18 -14.90 1.53 18.62
CA ALA A 18 -14.39 0.29 19.23
C ALA A 18 -12.88 0.34 19.54
N LEU A 19 -12.09 1.06 18.75
CA LEU A 19 -10.67 1.30 19.03
C LEU A 19 -10.47 2.28 20.19
N GLU A 20 -11.33 3.29 20.32
CA GLU A 20 -11.32 4.24 21.44
C GLU A 20 -11.69 3.56 22.77
N GLU A 21 -12.67 2.65 22.76
CA GLU A 21 -13.02 1.83 23.93
C GLU A 21 -11.86 0.90 24.35
N LEU A 22 -11.18 0.27 23.38
CA LEU A 22 -9.96 -0.52 23.64
C LEU A 22 -8.82 0.33 24.22
N PHE A 23 -8.74 1.60 23.83
CA PHE A 23 -7.73 2.54 24.34
C PHE A 23 -8.01 2.91 25.81
N LEU A 24 -9.28 3.12 26.16
CA LEU A 24 -9.73 3.40 27.52
C LEU A 24 -9.55 2.19 28.46
N GLU A 25 -9.74 0.97 27.97
CA GLU A 25 -9.46 -0.26 28.72
C GLU A 25 -7.94 -0.55 28.87
N GLY A 26 -7.11 0.07 28.03
CA GLY A 26 -5.67 -0.15 27.92
C GLY A 26 -4.76 0.65 28.87
N GLU A 27 -5.30 1.50 29.75
CA GLU A 27 -4.48 2.27 30.72
C GLU A 27 -3.66 1.40 31.70
N GLN A 28 -3.81 0.08 31.66
CA GLN A 28 -2.95 -0.88 32.37
C GLN A 28 -2.18 -1.80 31.40
N GLY A 29 -1.12 -1.28 30.78
CA GLY A 29 -0.01 -2.10 30.28
C GLY A 29 0.28 -2.03 28.78
N HIS A 30 0.68 -0.87 28.27
CA HIS A 30 1.19 -0.76 26.90
C HIS A 30 2.58 -1.42 26.76
N SER A 31 2.62 -2.71 26.41
CA SER A 31 3.84 -3.32 25.91
C SER A 31 4.14 -2.81 24.50
N TYR A 32 5.42 -2.66 24.15
CA TYR A 32 5.88 -2.26 22.82
C TYR A 32 5.28 -3.13 21.69
N GLN A 33 5.00 -4.40 21.98
CA GLN A 33 4.36 -5.33 21.03
C GLN A 33 2.92 -4.93 20.70
N ALA A 34 2.13 -4.49 21.69
CA ALA A 34 0.76 -4.05 21.45
C ALA A 34 0.70 -2.82 20.53
N ARG A 35 1.62 -1.86 20.72
CA ARG A 35 1.74 -0.68 19.83
C ARG A 35 2.14 -1.04 18.40
N LEU A 36 3.08 -1.97 18.24
CA LEU A 36 3.49 -2.46 16.91
C LEU A 36 2.35 -3.17 16.17
N GLU A 37 1.54 -3.96 16.88
CA GLU A 37 0.38 -4.63 16.30
C GLU A 37 -0.71 -3.62 15.89
N GLU A 38 -0.92 -2.59 16.71
CA GLU A 38 -1.85 -1.50 16.44
C GLU A 38 -1.42 -0.67 15.22
N GLU A 39 -0.15 -0.24 15.17
CA GLU A 39 0.43 0.47 14.02
C GLU A 39 0.25 -0.34 12.72
N GLY A 40 0.48 -1.65 12.77
CA GLY A 40 0.26 -2.54 11.62
C GLY A 40 -1.20 -2.58 11.14
N ARG A 41 -2.17 -2.65 12.07
CA ARG A 41 -3.61 -2.61 11.72
C ARG A 41 -4.00 -1.27 11.10
N LEU A 42 -3.48 -0.16 11.65
CA LEU A 42 -3.72 1.18 11.12
C LEU A 42 -3.14 1.35 9.71
N GLU A 43 -1.94 0.82 9.45
CA GLU A 43 -1.35 0.81 8.09
C GLU A 43 -2.19 0.01 7.08
N GLU A 44 -2.79 -1.10 7.51
CA GLU A 44 -3.68 -1.91 6.68
C GLU A 44 -4.99 -1.17 6.36
N LEU A 45 -5.62 -0.55 7.36
CA LEU A 45 -6.82 0.29 7.17
C LEU A 45 -6.54 1.48 6.26
N LEU A 46 -5.41 2.16 6.45
CA LEU A 46 -4.99 3.27 5.60
C LEU A 46 -4.80 2.81 4.15
N SER A 47 -4.15 1.65 3.96
CA SER A 47 -3.98 1.06 2.62
C SER A 47 -5.32 0.78 1.94
N LEU A 48 -6.28 0.22 2.68
CA LEU A 48 -7.63 -0.08 2.18
C LEU A 48 -8.40 1.19 1.81
N ALA A 49 -8.33 2.22 2.65
CA ALA A 49 -8.98 3.50 2.41
C ALA A 49 -8.41 4.18 1.15
N GLN A 50 -7.09 4.12 0.95
CA GLN A 50 -6.44 4.63 -0.26
C GLN A 50 -6.91 3.89 -1.52
N ASP A 51 -6.97 2.56 -1.49
CA ASP A 51 -7.44 1.75 -2.62
C ASP A 51 -8.89 2.07 -2.98
N ARG A 52 -9.75 2.22 -1.96
CA ARG A 52 -11.16 2.57 -2.17
C ARG A 52 -11.30 3.98 -2.75
N LEU A 53 -10.53 4.95 -2.25
CA LEU A 53 -10.52 6.31 -2.79
C LEU A 53 -10.04 6.35 -4.24
N ALA A 54 -9.01 5.58 -4.59
CA ALA A 54 -8.52 5.46 -5.96
C ALA A 54 -9.61 4.90 -6.89
N ASN A 55 -10.32 3.84 -6.45
CA ASN A 55 -11.43 3.27 -7.20
C ASN A 55 -12.58 4.26 -7.42
N ILE A 56 -12.97 5.03 -6.38
CA ILE A 56 -14.02 6.05 -6.51
C ILE A 56 -13.61 7.12 -7.53
N ARG A 57 -12.35 7.57 -7.49
CA ARG A 57 -11.83 8.57 -8.44
C ARG A 57 -11.81 8.02 -9.87
N LEU A 58 -11.39 6.78 -10.07
CA LEU A 58 -11.42 6.12 -11.38
C LEU A 58 -12.84 5.96 -11.90
N GLN A 59 -13.79 5.55 -11.06
CA GLN A 59 -15.19 5.44 -11.43
C GLN A 59 -15.76 6.81 -11.85
N ALA A 60 -15.52 7.86 -11.07
CA ALA A 60 -15.98 9.20 -11.43
C ALA A 60 -15.40 9.70 -12.76
N LEU A 61 -14.16 9.35 -13.09
CA LEU A 61 -13.57 9.66 -14.39
C LEU A 61 -14.20 8.86 -15.54
N GLN A 62 -14.57 7.61 -15.29
CA GLN A 62 -15.27 6.77 -16.26
C GLN A 62 -16.70 7.27 -16.50
N ASP A 63 -17.43 7.61 -15.44
CA ASP A 63 -18.77 8.20 -15.55
C ASP A 63 -18.73 9.51 -16.37
N ASN A 64 -17.78 10.40 -16.07
CA ASN A 64 -17.59 11.63 -16.85
C ASN A 64 -17.25 11.36 -18.33
N LEU A 65 -16.52 10.28 -18.62
CA LEU A 65 -16.20 9.90 -20.00
C LEU A 65 -17.45 9.42 -20.72
N GLU A 66 -18.27 8.57 -20.07
CA GLU A 66 -19.54 8.11 -20.61
C GLU A 66 -20.49 9.28 -20.93
N ASP A 67 -20.58 10.27 -20.04
CA ASP A 67 -21.36 11.49 -20.26
C ASP A 67 -20.87 12.28 -21.49
N VAL A 68 -19.54 12.43 -21.65
CA VAL A 68 -18.94 13.10 -22.81
C VAL A 68 -19.20 12.33 -24.10
N GLU A 69 -19.15 10.99 -24.06
CA GLU A 69 -19.45 10.14 -25.21
C GLU A 69 -20.93 10.22 -25.61
N ALA A 70 -21.84 10.26 -24.65
CA ALA A 70 -23.26 10.47 -24.89
C ALA A 70 -23.52 11.84 -25.56
N MET A 71 -22.95 12.92 -25.00
CA MET A 71 -23.05 14.26 -25.59
C MET A 71 -22.46 14.32 -27.01
N LEU A 72 -21.33 13.65 -27.26
CA LEU A 72 -20.74 13.54 -28.59
C LEU A 72 -21.68 12.84 -29.59
N GLY A 73 -22.36 11.78 -29.15
CA GLY A 73 -23.37 11.10 -29.95
C GLY A 73 -24.50 12.03 -30.36
N ASP A 74 -25.05 12.78 -29.40
CA ASP A 74 -26.13 13.74 -29.64
C ASP A 74 -25.70 14.88 -30.56
N LEU A 75 -24.50 15.44 -30.35
CA LEU A 75 -23.96 16.51 -31.19
C LEU A 75 -23.75 16.06 -32.64
N LYS A 76 -23.23 14.84 -32.86
CA LYS A 76 -23.07 14.27 -34.21
C LYS A 76 -24.42 14.01 -34.88
N ALA A 77 -25.41 13.55 -34.12
CA ALA A 77 -26.76 13.38 -34.63
C ALA A 77 -27.43 14.72 -35.00
N ASP A 78 -27.21 15.79 -34.22
CA ASP A 78 -27.68 17.14 -34.57
C ASP A 78 -26.96 17.70 -35.80
N GLU A 79 -25.64 17.49 -35.91
CA GLU A 79 -24.84 17.87 -37.08
C GLU A 79 -25.41 17.23 -38.36
N ASP A 80 -25.61 15.91 -38.37
CA ASP A 80 -26.15 15.17 -39.51
C ASP A 80 -27.55 15.66 -39.89
N ARG A 81 -28.40 15.96 -38.90
CA ARG A 81 -29.74 16.50 -39.13
C ARG A 81 -29.67 17.87 -39.79
N ARG A 82 -28.83 18.77 -39.29
CA ARG A 82 -28.63 20.11 -39.85
C ARG A 82 -28.06 20.06 -41.26
N LYS A 83 -27.12 19.15 -41.54
CA LYS A 83 -26.60 18.92 -42.91
C LYS A 83 -27.71 18.53 -43.87
N LYS A 84 -28.59 17.59 -43.48
CA LYS A 84 -29.75 17.16 -44.28
C LYS A 84 -30.74 18.27 -44.55
N GLU A 85 -30.91 19.18 -43.60
CA GLU A 85 -31.83 20.31 -43.68
C GLU A 85 -31.20 21.58 -44.30
N GLY A 86 -29.91 21.54 -44.68
CA GLY A 86 -29.19 22.69 -45.21
C GLY A 86 -28.96 23.82 -44.18
N ARG A 87 -29.02 23.52 -42.88
CA ARG A 87 -28.79 24.49 -41.80
C ARG A 87 -27.30 24.64 -41.48
N GLN A 88 -26.94 25.76 -40.86
CA GLN A 88 -25.56 26.04 -40.45
C GLN A 88 -25.06 25.04 -39.38
N VAL A 89 -23.86 24.49 -39.61
CA VAL A 89 -23.24 23.46 -38.75
C VAL A 89 -22.02 23.92 -37.95
N ALA A 90 -21.43 25.07 -38.29
CA ALA A 90 -20.15 25.53 -37.72
C ALA A 90 -20.11 25.54 -36.18
N LEU A 91 -21.20 25.95 -35.52
CA LEU A 91 -21.28 25.95 -34.06
C LEU A 91 -21.31 24.53 -33.47
N VAL A 92 -22.07 23.61 -34.08
CA VAL A 92 -22.13 22.21 -33.63
C VAL A 92 -20.80 21.51 -33.87
N GLU A 93 -20.16 21.76 -35.02
CA GLU A 93 -18.81 21.26 -35.32
C GLU A 93 -17.78 21.75 -34.28
N SER A 94 -17.86 23.00 -33.84
CA SER A 94 -17.03 23.52 -32.75
C SER A 94 -17.26 22.78 -31.43
N PHE A 95 -18.51 22.53 -31.05
CA PHE A 95 -18.82 21.75 -29.85
C PHE A 95 -18.33 20.31 -29.95
N ILE A 96 -18.45 19.67 -31.12
CA ILE A 96 -17.91 18.33 -31.37
C ILE A 96 -16.40 18.33 -31.14
N GLN A 97 -15.67 19.31 -31.68
CA GLN A 97 -14.21 19.40 -31.50
C GLN A 97 -13.81 19.54 -30.03
N ILE A 98 -14.53 20.36 -29.26
CA ILE A 98 -14.29 20.55 -27.82
C ILE A 98 -14.55 19.24 -27.07
N ALA A 99 -15.69 18.58 -27.34
CA ALA A 99 -16.04 17.34 -26.68
C ALA A 99 -15.09 16.18 -27.07
N GLU A 100 -14.61 16.12 -28.32
CA GLU A 100 -13.61 15.15 -28.74
C GLU A 100 -12.24 15.38 -28.08
N ALA A 101 -11.87 16.65 -27.86
CA ALA A 101 -10.67 16.99 -27.11
C ALA A 101 -10.79 16.55 -25.65
N GLU A 102 -11.95 16.80 -25.01
CA GLU A 102 -12.19 16.38 -23.63
C GLU A 102 -12.23 14.85 -23.50
N ARG A 103 -12.86 14.13 -24.43
CA ARG A 103 -12.82 12.66 -24.48
C ARG A 103 -11.38 12.13 -24.50
N ARG A 104 -10.54 12.70 -25.38
CA ARG A 104 -9.11 12.31 -25.45
C ARG A 104 -8.38 12.60 -24.15
N ARG A 105 -8.63 13.77 -23.54
CA ARG A 105 -8.04 14.17 -22.25
C ARG A 105 -8.44 13.20 -21.14
N LEU A 106 -9.73 12.85 -21.02
CA LEU A 106 -10.22 11.90 -20.02
C LEU A 106 -9.59 10.51 -20.19
N HIS A 107 -9.49 9.99 -21.42
CA HIS A 107 -8.77 8.73 -21.66
C HIS A 107 -7.30 8.77 -21.21
N GLN A 108 -6.59 9.88 -21.44
CA GLN A 108 -5.22 10.04 -20.99
C GLN A 108 -5.12 10.05 -19.47
N ILE A 109 -6.02 10.77 -18.78
CA ILE A 109 -6.07 10.83 -17.32
C ILE A 109 -6.37 9.46 -16.74
N ILE A 110 -7.39 8.76 -17.25
CA ILE A 110 -7.76 7.41 -16.81
C ILE A 110 -6.57 6.45 -17.00
N SER A 111 -5.94 6.47 -18.17
CA SER A 111 -4.79 5.61 -18.46
C SER A 111 -3.61 5.88 -17.51
N ALA A 112 -3.34 7.16 -17.21
CA ALA A 112 -2.29 7.55 -16.28
C ALA A 112 -2.64 7.13 -14.84
N ALA A 113 -3.89 7.32 -14.42
CA ALA A 113 -4.37 6.96 -13.09
C ALA A 113 -4.30 5.44 -12.86
N VAL A 114 -4.70 4.62 -13.83
CA VAL A 114 -4.59 3.15 -13.75
C VAL A 114 -3.12 2.73 -13.61
N ARG A 115 -2.21 3.29 -14.41
CA ARG A 115 -0.77 2.98 -14.30
C ARG A 115 -0.20 3.37 -12.94
N ALA A 116 -0.51 4.57 -12.46
CA ALA A 116 -0.04 5.06 -11.17
C ALA A 116 -0.54 4.18 -10.01
N GLU A 117 -1.79 3.71 -10.09
CA GLU A 117 -2.36 2.82 -9.07
C GLU A 117 -1.69 1.43 -9.08
N GLU A 118 -1.45 0.87 -10.27
CA GLU A 118 -0.71 -0.39 -10.41
C GLU A 118 0.72 -0.30 -9.86
N GLU A 119 1.43 0.79 -10.14
CA GLU A 119 2.77 1.06 -9.61
C GLU A 119 2.75 1.17 -8.09
N THR A 120 1.82 1.94 -7.53
CA THR A 120 1.66 2.11 -6.08
C THR A 120 1.32 0.78 -5.39
N ARG A 121 0.47 -0.04 -6.00
CA ARG A 121 0.14 -1.37 -5.51
C ARG A 121 1.35 -2.31 -5.55
N LYS A 122 2.13 -2.29 -6.63
CA LYS A 122 3.38 -3.07 -6.74
C LYS A 122 4.40 -2.66 -5.68
N VAL A 123 4.61 -1.38 -5.46
CA VAL A 123 5.54 -0.87 -4.43
C VAL A 123 5.11 -1.33 -3.04
N ARG A 124 3.83 -1.20 -2.68
CA ARG A 124 3.29 -1.69 -1.39
C ARG A 124 3.46 -3.20 -1.23
N GLN A 125 3.21 -3.98 -2.28
CA GLN A 125 3.43 -5.43 -2.26
C GLN A 125 4.90 -5.79 -2.06
N GLN A 126 5.83 -5.11 -2.74
CA GLN A 126 7.26 -5.32 -2.58
C GLN A 126 7.73 -4.97 -1.18
N LEU A 127 7.24 -3.86 -0.60
CA LEU A 127 7.56 -3.46 0.76
C LEU A 127 7.11 -4.53 1.75
N ARG A 128 5.84 -4.98 1.66
CA ARG A 128 5.31 -6.06 2.51
C ARG A 128 6.11 -7.36 2.37
N ALA A 129 6.51 -7.72 1.16
CA ALA A 129 7.35 -8.90 0.93
C ALA A 129 8.74 -8.77 1.57
N ARG A 130 9.36 -7.58 1.49
CA ARG A 130 10.65 -7.28 2.15
C ARG A 130 10.53 -7.34 3.67
N THR A 131 9.49 -6.73 4.25
CA THR A 131 9.24 -6.77 5.70
C THR A 131 9.06 -8.20 6.18
N ARG A 132 8.24 -9.01 5.49
CA ARG A 132 8.07 -10.45 5.81
C ARG A 132 9.37 -11.24 5.71
N ALA A 133 10.19 -10.96 4.69
CA ALA A 133 11.49 -11.61 4.54
C ALA A 133 12.46 -11.22 5.68
N ALA A 134 12.47 -9.95 6.10
CA ALA A 134 13.28 -9.47 7.21
C ALA A 134 12.89 -10.14 8.54
N ILE A 135 11.59 -10.19 8.86
CA ILE A 135 11.07 -10.87 10.06
C ILE A 135 11.46 -12.36 10.06
N ARG A 136 11.30 -13.05 8.92
CA ARG A 136 11.70 -14.45 8.79
C ARG A 136 13.20 -14.64 8.98
N ALA A 137 14.03 -13.76 8.42
CA ALA A 137 15.49 -13.83 8.56
C ALA A 137 15.93 -13.58 10.01
N GLU A 138 15.26 -12.67 10.72
CA GLU A 138 15.51 -12.40 12.14
C GLU A 138 15.09 -13.58 13.03
N ALA A 139 13.92 -14.18 12.78
CA ALA A 139 13.46 -15.38 13.50
C ALA A 139 14.38 -16.59 13.30
N GLN A 140 15.13 -16.66 12.18
CA GLN A 140 16.11 -17.72 11.91
C GLN A 140 17.50 -17.43 12.47
N ARG A 141 17.78 -16.21 12.97
CA ARG A 141 19.03 -15.92 13.67
C ARG A 141 18.99 -16.61 15.04
N LYS A 142 19.84 -17.62 15.23
CA LYS A 142 20.10 -18.19 16.55
C LYS A 142 20.48 -17.06 17.53
N PRO A 143 19.97 -17.05 18.77
CA PRO A 143 20.37 -16.07 19.76
C PRO A 143 21.90 -16.13 19.93
N ARG A 144 22.56 -14.98 19.87
CA ARG A 144 24.00 -14.92 20.18
C ARG A 144 24.20 -15.49 21.59
N PRO A 145 25.12 -16.44 21.79
CA PRO A 145 25.43 -16.86 23.15
C PRO A 145 25.92 -15.63 23.94
N PRO A 146 25.49 -15.45 25.20
CA PRO A 146 25.90 -14.32 26.00
C PRO A 146 27.44 -14.24 26.07
N GLU A 147 28.00 -13.03 25.95
CA GLU A 147 29.44 -12.78 25.88
C GLU A 147 30.24 -13.33 27.08
N ASP A 148 29.56 -13.70 28.17
CA ASP A 148 30.15 -14.26 29.38
C ASP A 148 30.75 -15.67 29.20
N ALA A 149 30.44 -16.38 28.10
CA ALA A 149 31.01 -17.70 27.83
C ALA A 149 32.48 -17.66 27.34
N ARG A 150 33.07 -16.49 27.10
CA ARG A 150 34.44 -16.36 26.52
C ARG A 150 35.59 -16.35 27.52
N LYS A 151 35.35 -16.43 28.83
CA LYS A 151 36.42 -16.52 29.83
C LYS A 151 36.37 -17.85 30.58
N LYS A 152 37.05 -18.88 30.07
CA LYS A 152 37.68 -19.97 30.87
C LYS A 152 38.34 -21.02 29.97
N VAL A 153 39.52 -20.72 29.42
CA VAL A 153 40.60 -21.71 29.28
C VAL A 153 41.94 -20.98 29.46
N ARG A 154 42.43 -20.91 30.69
CA ARG A 154 43.85 -20.65 30.97
C ARG A 154 44.55 -22.02 30.98
N PRO A 155 45.53 -22.31 30.12
CA PRO A 155 46.34 -23.50 30.30
C PRO A 155 47.27 -23.27 31.51
N THR A 156 47.09 -24.04 32.56
CA THR A 156 47.97 -24.06 33.74
C THR A 156 49.30 -24.75 33.39
N LYS A 157 50.41 -24.02 33.48
CA LYS A 157 51.76 -24.58 33.57
C LYS A 157 51.84 -25.58 34.73
N LYS A 158 52.45 -26.75 34.51
CA LYS A 158 52.96 -27.62 35.59
C LYS A 158 54.49 -27.78 35.47
N PRO A 159 55.21 -27.90 36.60
CA PRO A 159 56.66 -27.73 36.69
C PRO A 159 57.46 -29.01 36.44
N ALA A 160 58.75 -28.82 36.15
CA ALA A 160 59.77 -29.84 35.97
C ALA A 160 59.99 -30.72 37.21
N LYS A 161 60.35 -31.99 36.99
CA LYS A 161 61.08 -32.81 37.97
C LYS A 161 62.36 -33.36 37.34
N ARG A 162 63.42 -33.13 38.10
CA ARG A 162 64.83 -33.47 37.95
C ARG A 162 65.04 -34.87 38.53
N THR A 163 65.78 -35.74 37.84
CA THR A 163 66.45 -36.91 38.43
C THR A 163 67.85 -36.97 37.88
N GLU A 164 68.79 -37.17 38.80
CA GLU A 164 70.23 -36.99 38.64
C GLU A 164 70.93 -38.22 38.04
N ILE A 165 72.16 -37.93 37.63
CA ILE A 165 73.20 -38.70 36.96
C ILE A 165 73.65 -39.93 37.78
N VAL A 166 74.02 -41.03 37.10
CA VAL A 166 75.20 -41.83 37.47
C VAL A 166 75.84 -42.44 36.20
N ASP A 167 77.05 -41.96 35.88
CA ASP A 167 78.02 -42.60 34.98
C ASP A 167 78.58 -43.88 35.61
N THR A 168 78.89 -44.90 34.80
CA THR A 168 80.08 -45.73 35.05
C THR A 168 80.60 -46.40 33.77
N ALA A 169 81.87 -46.09 33.50
CA ALA A 169 82.94 -46.85 32.85
C ALA A 169 82.78 -47.31 31.39
#